data_AF-A0A8X6QZT2-F1
#
_entry.id   AF-A0A8X6QZT2-F1
#
_cell.length_a   1.000
_cell.length_b   1.000
_cell.length_c   1.000
_cell.angle_alpha   90.00
_cell.angle_beta   90.00
_cell.angle_gamma   90.00
#
_symmetry.space_group_name_H-M   'P 1'
#
loop_
_entity.id
_entity.type
_entity.pdbx_description
1 polymer ?
#
loop_
_entity_poly.entity_id
_entity_poly.type
_entity_poly.pdbx_seq_one_letter_code
_entity_poly.pdbx_strand_id
1 'polypeptide(L)'
;MPIPVQIIFATISPISLYKAAAVADRIFEINSNSFSVSFVTSVSENSSSVLNHHSATEPLCDKVKALRREVADLRRFRSIPRNARNGRTRSKSRSEKLSYYHFRFRENAKKCISPCFFQESS
;
A
#
# COMPACT_ATOMS: atom_id res chain seq x y z
N MET A 1 -14.81 36.06 -18.59
CA MET A 1 -15.17 36.59 -17.25
C MET A 1 -15.64 35.43 -16.40
N PRO A 2 -15.13 35.25 -15.17
CA PRO A 2 -15.56 34.16 -14.27
C PRO A 2 -17.08 34.19 -14.01
N ILE A 3 -17.71 33.02 -13.90
CA ILE A 3 -19.16 32.86 -13.70
C ILE A 3 -19.69 33.68 -12.50
N PRO A 4 -19.02 33.73 -11.33
CA PRO A 4 -19.51 34.53 -10.20
C PRO A 4 -19.61 36.02 -10.53
N VAL A 5 -18.66 36.55 -11.30
CA VAL A 5 -18.65 37.96 -11.73
C VAL A 5 -19.80 38.23 -12.69
N GLN A 6 -20.08 37.30 -13.61
CA GLN A 6 -21.18 37.42 -14.57
C GLN A 6 -22.55 37.42 -13.89
N ILE A 7 -22.77 36.53 -12.91
CA ILE A 7 -24.01 36.47 -12.14
C ILE A 7 -24.25 37.80 -11.41
N ILE A 8 -23.22 38.33 -10.75
CA ILE A 8 -23.32 39.60 -10.03
C ILE A 8 -23.61 40.76 -10.98
N PHE A 9 -23.00 40.79 -12.17
CA PHE A 9 -23.32 41.82 -13.17
C PHE A 9 -24.74 41.71 -13.71
N ALA A 10 -25.27 40.50 -13.88
CA ALA A 10 -26.64 40.30 -14.31
C ALA A 10 -27.67 40.81 -13.28
N THR A 11 -27.37 40.72 -11.97
CA THR A 11 -28.30 41.17 -10.92
C THR A 11 -28.26 42.68 -10.68
N ILE A 12 -27.16 43.37 -10.98
CA ILE A 12 -26.99 44.80 -10.69
C ILE A 12 -27.19 45.71 -11.92
N SER A 13 -27.50 45.15 -13.10
CA SER A 13 -27.72 45.90 -14.34
C SER A 13 -28.93 46.87 -14.22
N PRO A 14 -28.83 48.12 -14.74
CA PRO A 14 -27.75 48.69 -15.55
C PRO A 14 -26.64 49.38 -14.72
N ILE A 15 -25.38 49.05 -15.01
CA ILE A 15 -24.19 49.69 -14.42
C ILE A 15 -23.32 50.34 -15.50
N SER A 16 -22.61 51.41 -15.16
CA SER A 16 -21.58 51.98 -16.03
C SER A 16 -20.32 51.12 -16.03
N LEU A 17 -19.56 51.14 -17.13
CA LEU A 17 -18.33 50.35 -17.31
C LEU A 17 -17.33 50.55 -16.14
N TYR A 18 -17.18 51.80 -15.69
CA TYR A 18 -16.27 52.13 -14.59
C TYR A 18 -16.68 51.46 -13.27
N LYS A 19 -17.99 51.44 -12.96
CA LYS A 19 -18.50 50.77 -11.76
C LYS A 19 -18.43 49.26 -11.90
N ALA A 20 -18.63 48.71 -13.10
CA ALA A 20 -18.46 47.29 -13.37
C ALA A 20 -17.03 46.82 -13.06
N ALA A 21 -16.02 47.55 -13.54
CA ALA A 21 -14.61 47.26 -13.27
C ALA A 21 -14.33 47.25 -11.75
N ALA A 22 -14.74 48.30 -11.04
CA ALA A 22 -14.55 48.39 -9.58
C ALA A 22 -15.22 47.23 -8.80
N VAL A 23 -16.39 46.78 -9.26
CA VAL A 23 -17.09 45.63 -8.66
C VAL A 23 -16.35 44.32 -8.97
N ALA A 24 -15.85 44.13 -10.19
CA ALA A 24 -15.06 42.94 -10.54
C ALA A 24 -13.78 42.84 -9.70
N ASP A 25 -13.06 43.93 -9.53
CA ASP A 25 -11.83 43.97 -8.74
C ASP A 25 -12.12 43.58 -7.28
N ARG A 26 -13.19 44.13 -6.70
CA ARG A 26 -13.62 43.79 -5.34
C ARG A 26 -14.05 42.34 -5.17
N ILE A 27 -14.69 41.75 -6.18
CA ILE A 27 -15.04 40.32 -6.18
C ILE A 27 -13.77 39.46 -6.18
N PHE A 28 -12.73 39.88 -6.91
CA PHE A 28 -11.47 39.16 -6.97
C PHE A 28 -10.71 39.23 -5.64
N GLU A 29 -10.68 40.38 -4.99
CA GLU A 29 -10.09 40.56 -3.66
C GLU A 29 -10.77 39.68 -2.59
N ILE A 30 -12.11 39.60 -2.60
CA ILE A 30 -12.86 38.79 -1.63
C ILE A 30 -12.65 37.29 -1.88
N ASN A 31 -12.65 36.85 -3.15
CA ASN A 31 -12.44 35.44 -3.49
C ASN A 31 -11.00 34.96 -3.26
N SER A 32 -10.01 35.86 -3.26
CA SER A 32 -8.63 35.51 -2.92
C SER A 32 -8.47 35.08 -1.46
N ASN A 33 -9.36 35.56 -0.58
CA ASN A 33 -9.37 35.22 0.85
C ASN A 33 -10.30 34.05 1.21
N SER A 34 -11.15 33.60 0.28
CA SER A 34 -11.91 32.37 0.46
C SER A 34 -11.10 31.21 -0.13
N PHE A 35 -10.62 30.31 0.74
CA PHE A 35 -10.10 29.00 0.32
C PHE A 35 -11.28 28.18 -0.23
N SER A 36 -11.69 28.51 -1.45
CA SER A 36 -12.76 27.89 -2.19
C SER A 36 -12.10 27.21 -3.38
N VAL A 37 -12.09 25.87 -3.35
CA VAL A 37 -11.69 25.02 -4.47
C VAL A 37 -12.60 25.37 -5.64
N SER A 38 -12.18 26.35 -6.43
CA SER A 38 -12.83 26.69 -7.68
C SER A 38 -12.51 25.57 -8.65
N PHE A 39 -13.44 24.62 -8.79
CA PHE A 39 -13.46 23.71 -9.92
C PHE A 39 -13.49 24.58 -11.18
N VAL A 40 -12.37 24.63 -11.90
CA VAL A 40 -12.29 25.26 -13.20
C VAL A 40 -13.17 24.43 -14.12
N THR A 41 -14.45 24.79 -14.24
CA THR A 41 -15.24 24.47 -15.42
C THR A 41 -14.61 25.25 -16.55
N SER A 42 -13.54 24.72 -17.12
CA SER A 42 -13.18 25.03 -18.49
C SER A 42 -14.41 24.68 -19.31
N VAL A 43 -15.11 25.70 -19.81
CA VAL A 43 -16.02 25.56 -20.94
C VAL A 43 -15.14 25.15 -22.11
N SER A 44 -14.85 23.85 -22.17
CA SER A 44 -14.38 23.17 -23.35
C SER A 44 -15.50 22.21 -23.69
N GLU A 45 -16.01 22.38 -24.90
CA GLU A 45 -16.97 21.54 -25.58
C GLU A 45 -16.51 20.08 -25.53
N ASN A 46 -16.76 19.37 -24.43
CA ASN A 46 -16.49 17.94 -24.36
C ASN A 46 -17.23 17.29 -23.19
N SER A 47 -18.56 17.19 -23.31
CA SER A 47 -19.41 16.31 -22.49
C SER A 47 -19.00 14.82 -22.56
N SER A 48 -18.01 14.46 -23.36
CA SER A 48 -17.38 13.13 -23.41
C SER A 48 -16.29 12.91 -22.36
N SER A 49 -15.74 13.98 -21.75
CA SER A 49 -14.62 13.87 -20.79
C SER A 49 -15.06 13.42 -19.39
N VAL A 50 -16.28 13.76 -18.96
CA VAL A 50 -16.83 13.36 -17.66
C VAL A 50 -17.11 11.84 -17.61
N LEU A 51 -17.55 11.26 -18.73
CA LEU A 51 -17.69 9.80 -18.88
C LEU A 51 -16.34 9.07 -18.86
N ASN A 52 -15.29 9.69 -19.41
CA ASN A 52 -13.93 9.13 -19.40
C ASN A 52 -13.24 9.21 -18.03
N HIS A 53 -13.62 10.16 -17.17
CA HIS A 53 -13.14 10.19 -15.80
C HIS A 53 -13.74 9.06 -14.95
N HIS A 54 -15.02 8.74 -15.13
CA HIS A 54 -15.63 7.58 -14.48
C HIS A 54 -15.01 6.25 -14.96
N SER A 55 -14.72 6.13 -16.26
CA SER A 55 -14.07 4.92 -16.81
C SER A 55 -12.61 4.77 -16.36
N ALA A 56 -11.92 5.86 -16.03
CA ALA A 56 -10.56 5.83 -15.47
C ALA A 56 -10.50 5.60 -13.95
N THR A 57 -11.58 5.90 -13.21
CA THR A 57 -11.64 5.68 -11.75
C THR A 57 -11.86 4.22 -11.34
N GLU A 58 -12.61 3.45 -12.13
CA GLU A 58 -12.80 2.00 -11.91
C GLU A 58 -11.49 1.20 -11.91
N PRO A 59 -10.61 1.32 -12.93
CA PRO A 59 -9.35 0.57 -12.93
C PRO A 59 -8.38 1.04 -11.85
N LEU A 60 -8.49 2.29 -11.39
CA LEU A 60 -7.72 2.79 -10.25
C LEU A 60 -8.18 2.15 -8.94
N CYS A 61 -9.49 2.02 -8.74
CA CYS A 61 -10.06 1.39 -7.55
C CYS A 61 -9.64 -0.09 -7.45
N ASP A 62 -9.65 -0.80 -8.59
CA ASP A 62 -9.20 -2.19 -8.65
C ASP A 62 -7.70 -2.35 -8.42
N LYS A 63 -6.87 -1.45 -8.97
CA LYS A 63 -5.43 -1.41 -8.67
C LYS A 63 -5.16 -1.15 -7.18
N VAL A 64 -5.91 -0.24 -6.55
CA VAL A 64 -5.79 0.02 -5.11
C VAL A 64 -6.21 -1.19 -4.28
N LYS A 65 -7.29 -1.90 -4.67
CA LYS A 65 -7.71 -3.14 -4.00
C LYS A 65 -6.65 -4.24 -4.14
N ALA A 66 -6.05 -4.40 -5.33
CA ALA A 66 -4.99 -5.37 -5.56
C ALA A 66 -3.74 -5.07 -4.71
N LEU A 67 -3.29 -3.81 -4.69
CA LEU A 67 -2.17 -3.38 -3.85
C LEU A 67 -2.44 -3.59 -2.36
N ARG A 68 -3.66 -3.31 -1.89
CA ARG A 68 -4.03 -3.58 -0.49
C ARG A 68 -3.94 -5.06 -0.13
N ARG A 69 -4.31 -5.97 -1.04
CA ARG A 69 -4.18 -7.42 -0.84
C ARG A 69 -2.71 -7.84 -0.79
N GLU A 70 -1.90 -7.39 -1.73
CA GLU A 70 -0.47 -7.69 -1.77
C GLU A 70 0.26 -7.22 -0.50
N VAL A 71 -0.03 -6.00 -0.04
CA VAL A 71 0.53 -5.47 1.21
C VAL A 71 0.08 -6.29 2.43
N ALA A 72 -1.17 -6.76 2.47
CA ALA A 72 -1.67 -7.61 3.54
C ALA A 72 -0.95 -8.97 3.57
N ASP A 73 -0.73 -9.57 2.41
CA ASP A 73 0.00 -10.85 2.29
C ASP A 73 1.46 -10.70 2.71
N LEU A 74 2.14 -9.65 2.24
CA LEU A 74 3.53 -9.34 2.64
C LEU A 74 3.66 -9.14 4.16
N ARG A 75 2.67 -8.50 4.80
CA ARG A 75 2.63 -8.34 6.26
C ARG A 75 2.47 -9.68 6.97
N ARG A 76 1.64 -10.59 6.45
CA ARG A 76 1.42 -11.94 7.00
C ARG A 76 2.68 -12.81 6.94
N PHE A 77 3.50 -12.66 5.89
CA PHE A 77 4.79 -13.37 5.81
C PHE A 77 5.86 -12.82 6.76
N ARG A 78 5.78 -11.54 7.14
CA ARG A 78 6.70 -10.95 8.15
C ARG A 78 6.35 -11.31 9.58
N SER A 79 5.12 -11.70 9.87
CA SER A 79 4.65 -12.02 11.23
C SER A 79 4.93 -13.45 11.68
N ILE A 80 5.65 -14.28 10.92
CA ILE A 80 6.13 -15.56 11.45
C ILE A 80 7.20 -15.23 12.50
N PRO A 81 6.94 -15.42 13.80
CA PRO A 81 7.96 -15.15 14.81
C PRO A 81 9.16 -16.04 14.50
N ARG A 82 10.36 -15.44 14.40
CA ARG A 82 11.62 -16.19 14.15
C ARG A 82 11.83 -17.33 15.16
N ASN A 83 11.14 -17.29 16.30
CA ASN A 83 11.16 -18.33 17.33
C ASN A 83 10.37 -19.60 16.97
N ALA A 84 9.45 -19.58 16.00
CA ALA A 84 8.68 -20.77 15.61
C ALA A 84 9.47 -21.76 14.72
N ARG A 85 10.57 -21.33 14.09
CA ARG A 85 11.38 -22.21 13.23
C ARG A 85 12.51 -22.95 13.96
N ASN A 86 12.77 -22.61 15.21
CA ASN A 86 13.83 -23.23 16.02
C ASN A 86 13.31 -24.25 17.05
N GLY A 87 12.05 -24.66 16.93
CA GLY A 87 11.54 -25.84 17.63
C GLY A 87 12.14 -27.12 17.06
N ARG A 88 13.42 -27.37 17.28
CA ARG A 88 13.94 -28.74 17.25
C ARG A 88 13.17 -29.49 18.32
N THR A 89 12.14 -30.24 17.93
CA THR A 89 11.56 -31.28 18.76
C THR A 89 12.74 -32.08 19.29
N ARG A 90 12.93 -32.12 20.61
CA ARG A 90 13.97 -32.95 21.23
C ARG A 90 13.73 -34.37 20.72
N SER A 91 14.59 -34.82 19.83
CA SER A 91 14.60 -36.21 19.36
C SER A 91 14.63 -37.10 20.59
N LYS A 92 13.77 -38.14 20.63
CA LYS A 92 13.71 -39.14 21.70
C LYS A 92 15.13 -39.45 22.18
N SER A 93 15.33 -39.44 23.50
CA SER A 93 16.61 -39.73 24.14
C SER A 93 17.25 -40.93 23.44
N ARG A 94 18.42 -40.69 22.83
CA ARG A 94 19.15 -41.69 22.06
C ARG A 94 19.40 -42.89 22.96
N SER A 95 19.38 -44.10 22.39
CA SER A 95 19.78 -45.31 23.11
C SER A 95 21.15 -45.06 23.77
N GLU A 96 21.20 -45.05 25.10
CA GLU A 96 22.37 -44.65 25.92
C GLU A 96 23.67 -45.38 25.57
N LYS A 97 23.56 -46.54 24.90
CA LYS A 97 24.69 -47.41 24.61
C LYS A 97 25.49 -47.01 23.36
N LEU A 98 24.97 -46.18 22.46
CA LEU A 98 25.64 -45.87 21.19
C LEU A 98 26.21 -44.45 21.18
N SER A 99 27.46 -44.31 20.70
CA SER A 99 28.08 -43.00 20.51
C SER A 99 27.36 -42.21 19.42
N TYR A 100 27.46 -40.88 19.46
CA TYR A 100 26.88 -40.02 18.42
C TYR A 100 27.32 -40.44 17.01
N TYR A 101 28.58 -40.85 16.87
CA TYR A 101 29.15 -41.26 15.60
C TYR A 101 28.55 -42.56 15.09
N HIS A 102 28.40 -43.61 15.91
CA HIS A 102 27.76 -44.85 15.47
C HIS A 102 26.23 -44.71 15.31
N PHE A 103 25.58 -43.85 16.08
CA PHE A 103 24.17 -43.52 15.85
C PHE A 103 23.96 -42.91 14.44
N ARG A 104 24.87 -42.03 14.01
CA ARG A 104 24.74 -41.30 12.74
C ARG A 104 25.31 -42.05 11.54
N PHE A 105 26.43 -42.75 11.72
CA PHE A 105 27.22 -43.34 10.63
C PHE A 105 27.29 -44.87 10.69
N ARG A 106 26.75 -45.51 11.74
CA ARG A 106 26.77 -46.97 11.97
C ARG A 106 28.20 -47.51 11.87
N GLU A 107 28.44 -48.54 11.06
CA GLU A 107 29.74 -49.18 10.83
C GLU A 107 30.78 -48.20 10.24
N ASN A 108 30.33 -47.14 9.54
CA ASN A 108 31.20 -46.18 8.87
C ASN A 108 31.72 -45.04 9.79
N ALA A 109 31.66 -45.22 11.11
CA ALA A 109 32.02 -44.19 12.08
C ALA A 109 33.55 -44.03 12.26
N LYS A 110 34.16 -43.18 11.44
CA LYS A 110 35.62 -42.94 11.45
C LYS A 110 36.16 -42.15 12.66
N LYS A 111 35.29 -41.53 13.45
CA LYS A 111 35.65 -40.62 14.56
C LYS A 111 35.12 -41.10 15.92
N CYS A 112 34.79 -42.38 16.07
CA CYS A 112 34.41 -42.91 17.37
C CYS A 112 35.65 -43.00 18.28
N ILE A 113 35.48 -42.63 19.55
CA ILE A 113 36.53 -42.72 20.59
C ILE A 113 36.07 -43.77 21.61
N SER A 114 36.99 -44.62 22.07
CA SER A 114 36.71 -45.65 23.07
C SER A 114 36.46 -45.03 24.46
N PRO A 115 35.55 -45.57 25.28
CA PRO A 115 34.80 -46.82 25.08
C PRO A 115 33.50 -46.62 24.27
N CYS A 116 33.27 -47.49 23.28
CA CYS A 116 32.02 -47.56 22.53
C CYS A 116 31.42 -48.96 22.59
N PHE A 117 30.10 -49.07 22.78
CA PHE A 117 29.37 -50.34 22.86
C PHE A 117 28.74 -50.76 21.52
N PHE A 118 29.29 -50.29 20.39
CA PHE A 118 28.82 -50.70 19.06
C PHE A 118 29.35 -52.11 18.76
N GLN A 119 28.44 -53.07 18.55
CA GLN A 119 28.77 -54.41 18.06
C GLN A 119 28.50 -54.45 16.55
N GLU A 120 29.55 -54.63 15.76
CA GLU A 120 29.46 -54.93 14.34
C GLU A 120 28.97 -56.37 14.18
N SER A 121 27.78 -56.57 13.62
CA SER A 121 27.26 -57.90 13.32
C SER A 121 27.86 -58.37 12.00
N SER A 122 28.84 -59.28 12.06
CA SER A 122 29.34 -60.06 10.91
C SER A 122 28.37 -61.17 10.52
#